data_AF-B0YEQ9-F1
#
_entry.id   AF-B0YEQ9-F1
#
_cell.length_a   1.000
_cell.length_b   1.000
_cell.length_c   1.000
_cell.angle_alpha   90.00
_cell.angle_beta   90.00
_cell.angle_gamma   90.00
#
_symmetry.space_group_name_H-M   'P 1'
#
loop_
_entity.id
_entity.type
_entity.pdbx_description
1 polymer ?
#
loop_
_entity_poly.entity_id
_entity_poly.type
_entity_poly.pdbx_seq_one_letter_code
_entity_poly.pdbx_strand_id
1 'polypeptide(L)'
;MSLTILDLQHQQRHQARNLQCYGCHQSFKTFSGMLIHLESGSCPSGTDIDDINRLARQCYQSRKYIDTAGDYICPACDKFCSKLSGLFQHVEDSLGCLYLKEGGQCLAKLEYYISWNVRR
;
A
#
# COMPACT_ATOMS: atom_id res chain seq x y z
N MET A 1 -20.75 -22.21 14.85
CA MET A 1 -21.07 -20.77 14.97
C MET A 1 -20.46 -20.09 13.78
N SER A 2 -21.27 -19.88 12.74
CA SER A 2 -20.82 -19.40 11.43
C SER A 2 -20.63 -17.89 11.51
N LEU A 3 -19.38 -17.43 11.38
CA LEU A 3 -19.07 -16.01 11.25
C LEU A 3 -19.61 -15.52 9.90
N THR A 4 -20.44 -14.48 9.90
CA THR A 4 -20.98 -13.91 8.67
C THR A 4 -19.99 -12.88 8.10
N ILE A 5 -19.98 -12.72 6.77
CA ILE A 5 -19.07 -11.81 6.05
C ILE A 5 -19.15 -10.36 6.56
N LEU A 6 -20.25 -9.98 7.21
CA LEU A 6 -20.46 -8.66 7.80
C LEU A 6 -19.57 -8.40 9.04
N ASP A 7 -19.21 -9.44 9.80
CA ASP A 7 -18.40 -9.33 11.02
C ASP A 7 -16.92 -9.02 10.71
N LEU A 8 -16.42 -9.47 9.56
CA LEU A 8 -15.06 -9.17 9.09
C LEU A 8 -14.87 -7.68 8.78
N GLN A 9 -15.91 -7.01 8.27
CA GLN A 9 -15.87 -5.58 7.96
C GLN A 9 -15.88 -4.70 9.21
N HIS A 10 -16.51 -5.13 10.31
CA HIS A 10 -16.45 -4.40 11.58
C HIS A 10 -15.07 -4.49 12.26
N GLN A 11 -14.39 -5.64 12.14
CA GLN A 11 -13.12 -5.87 12.83
C GLN A 11 -11.95 -5.06 12.26
N GLN A 12 -12.01 -4.63 10.99
CA GLN A 12 -10.99 -3.76 10.40
C GLN A 12 -10.96 -2.35 11.03
N ARG A 13 -12.06 -1.87 11.60
CA ARG A 13 -12.14 -0.52 12.19
C ARG A 13 -11.48 -0.42 13.58
N HIS A 14 -11.32 -1.54 14.26
CA HIS A 14 -10.68 -1.67 15.58
C HIS A 14 -9.24 -2.20 15.52
N GLN A 15 -8.56 -2.07 14.37
CA GLN A 15 -7.16 -2.45 14.29
C GLN A 15 -6.27 -1.45 15.05
N ALA A 16 -5.48 -1.95 16.01
CA ALA A 16 -4.48 -1.16 16.71
C ALA A 16 -3.46 -0.59 15.71
N ARG A 17 -2.99 0.65 15.95
CA ARG A 17 -1.96 1.33 15.12
C ARG A 17 -0.60 0.67 15.34
N ASN A 18 -0.37 -0.47 14.71
CA ASN A 18 0.84 -1.26 14.89
C ASN A 18 1.86 -1.08 13.75
N LEU A 19 1.50 -0.37 12.68
CA LEU A 19 2.39 -0.14 11.55
C LEU A 19 3.15 1.17 11.74
N GLN A 20 4.39 1.08 12.23
CA GLN A 20 5.28 2.24 12.30
C GLN A 20 5.76 2.64 10.90
N CYS A 21 5.86 3.96 10.67
CA CYS A 21 6.45 4.53 9.48
C CYS A 21 7.86 3.97 9.24
N TYR A 22 8.19 3.70 7.99
CA TYR A 22 9.52 3.19 7.65
C TYR A 22 10.63 4.24 7.76
N GLY A 23 10.28 5.53 7.77
CA GLY A 23 11.25 6.63 7.89
C GLY A 23 11.07 7.50 9.15
N CYS A 24 10.08 7.23 10.01
CA CYS A 24 9.88 8.02 11.22
C CYS A 24 9.17 7.22 12.33
N HIS A 25 8.95 7.84 13.49
CA HIS A 25 8.33 7.16 14.63
C HIS A 25 6.79 7.19 14.64
N GLN A 26 6.13 7.78 13.63
CA GLN A 26 4.66 7.81 13.58
C GLN A 26 4.07 6.44 13.26
N SER A 27 2.91 6.11 13.84
CA SER A 27 2.22 4.83 13.62
C SER A 27 0.87 5.01 12.91
N PHE A 28 0.59 4.09 12.00
CA PHE A 28 -0.58 4.09 11.13
C PHE A 28 -1.42 2.83 11.33
N LYS A 29 -2.69 2.91 10.93
CA LYS A 29 -3.60 1.75 10.95
C LYS A 29 -3.42 0.86 9.71
N THR A 30 -3.10 1.48 8.57
CA THR A 30 -3.01 0.82 7.27
C THR A 30 -1.74 1.23 6.54
N PHE A 31 -1.33 0.42 5.56
CA PHE A 31 -0.15 0.71 4.75
C PHE A 31 -0.41 1.90 3.81
N SER A 32 -1.63 2.00 3.25
CA SER A 32 -2.04 3.17 2.47
C SER A 32 -1.93 4.48 3.26
N GLY A 33 -2.32 4.50 4.54
CA GLY A 33 -2.22 5.68 5.39
C GLY A 33 -0.78 6.13 5.63
N MET A 34 0.14 5.18 5.78
CA MET A 34 1.57 5.47 5.89
C MET A 34 2.14 5.97 4.55
N LEU A 35 1.71 5.40 3.41
CA LEU A 35 2.10 5.90 2.09
C LEU A 35 1.62 7.34 1.87
N ILE A 36 0.40 7.70 2.27
CA ILE A 36 -0.07 9.10 2.22
C ILE A 36 0.85 10.03 3.01
N HIS A 37 1.30 9.60 4.18
CA HIS A 37 2.27 10.36 4.97
C HIS A 37 3.59 10.54 4.24
N LEU A 38 4.15 9.49 3.64
CA LEU A 38 5.40 9.57 2.88
C LEU A 38 5.21 10.43 1.61
N GLU A 39 4.19 10.15 0.80
CA GLU A 39 3.89 10.89 -0.44
C GLU A 39 3.58 12.37 -0.21
N SER A 40 3.15 12.77 0.99
CA SER A 40 2.92 14.19 1.32
C SER A 40 4.21 15.00 1.49
N GLY A 41 5.37 14.34 1.62
CA GLY A 41 6.65 14.99 1.95
C GLY A 41 6.72 15.51 3.39
N SER A 42 5.73 15.21 4.24
CA SER A 42 5.71 15.60 5.66
C SER A 42 6.54 14.68 6.56
N CYS A 43 7.14 13.63 6.01
CA CYS A 43 7.94 12.69 6.78
C CYS A 43 9.27 13.32 7.20
N PRO A 44 9.65 13.27 8.50
CA PRO A 44 10.95 13.75 8.95
C PRO A 44 12.17 13.06 8.31
N SER A 45 12.00 11.87 7.70
CA SER A 45 13.07 11.24 6.91
C SER A 45 13.43 11.99 5.63
N GLY A 46 12.57 12.91 5.19
CA GLY A 46 12.68 13.54 3.87
C GLY A 46 12.12 12.70 2.72
N THR A 47 11.59 11.50 2.99
CA THR A 47 10.92 10.68 1.95
C THR A 47 9.68 11.41 1.45
N ASP A 48 9.55 11.52 0.12
CA ASP A 48 8.43 12.18 -0.56
C ASP A 48 7.77 11.29 -1.64
N ILE A 49 6.88 11.89 -2.45
CA ILE A 49 6.17 11.19 -3.53
C ILE A 49 7.10 10.69 -4.64
N ASP A 50 8.18 11.41 -4.94
CA ASP A 50 9.09 11.04 -6.01
C ASP A 50 9.93 9.83 -5.60
N ASP A 51 10.33 9.76 -4.32
CA ASP A 51 10.95 8.57 -3.74
C ASP A 51 10.03 7.35 -3.81
N ILE A 52 8.77 7.48 -3.38
CA ILE A 52 7.80 6.38 -3.41
C ILE A 52 7.54 5.92 -4.85
N ASN A 53 7.35 6.84 -5.79
CA ASN A 53 7.14 6.51 -7.20
C ASN A 53 8.37 5.82 -7.81
N ARG A 54 9.58 6.30 -7.47
CA ARG A 54 10.83 5.67 -7.92
C ARG A 54 10.95 4.25 -7.38
N LEU A 55 10.68 4.03 -6.10
CA LEU A 55 10.72 2.70 -5.50
C LEU A 55 9.69 1.75 -6.13
N ALA A 56 8.47 2.23 -6.38
CA ALA A 56 7.43 1.44 -7.04
C ALA A 56 7.85 1.00 -8.45
N ARG A 57 8.47 1.90 -9.22
CA ARG A 57 8.98 1.60 -10.57
C ARG A 57 10.16 0.64 -10.56
N GLN A 58 11.04 0.72 -9.55
CA GLN A 58 12.22 -0.13 -9.39
C GLN A 58 11.90 -1.56 -8.91
N CYS A 59 10.75 -1.78 -8.30
CA CYS A 59 10.32 -3.11 -7.91
C CYS A 59 10.17 -4.02 -9.14
N TYR A 60 10.70 -5.24 -9.07
CA TYR A 60 10.75 -6.20 -10.19
C TYR A 60 9.39 -6.45 -10.86
N GLN A 61 8.28 -6.33 -10.12
CA GLN A 61 6.93 -6.58 -10.62
C GLN A 61 6.16 -5.30 -10.99
N SER A 62 6.84 -4.16 -11.18
CA SER A 62 6.22 -2.85 -11.46
C SER A 62 5.20 -2.88 -12.60
N ARG A 63 5.50 -3.60 -13.69
CA ARG A 63 4.60 -3.76 -14.85
C ARG A 63 3.24 -4.40 -14.55
N LYS A 64 3.04 -4.97 -13.35
CA LYS A 64 1.74 -5.55 -12.96
C LYS A 64 0.76 -4.51 -12.43
N TYR A 65 1.26 -3.41 -11.89
CA TYR A 65 0.46 -2.37 -11.23
C TYR A 65 0.80 -0.96 -11.70
N ILE A 66 1.68 -0.83 -12.68
CA ILE A 66 1.98 0.41 -13.42
C ILE A 66 1.73 0.11 -14.89
N ASP A 67 0.87 0.90 -15.52
CA ASP A 67 0.54 0.75 -16.93
C ASP A 67 1.61 1.39 -17.86
N THR A 68 1.33 1.46 -19.16
CA THR A 68 2.24 2.06 -20.15
C THR A 68 2.32 3.59 -20.06
N ALA A 69 1.32 4.26 -19.48
CA ALA A 69 1.33 5.70 -19.24
C ALA A 69 2.11 6.06 -17.96
N GLY A 70 2.43 5.07 -17.13
CA GLY A 70 3.11 5.25 -15.85
C GLY A 70 2.14 5.46 -14.69
N ASP A 71 0.86 5.17 -14.90
CA ASP A 71 -0.22 5.30 -13.93
C ASP A 71 -0.42 4.00 -13.14
N TYR A 72 -0.90 4.12 -11.90
CA TYR A 72 -1.15 2.94 -11.08
C TYR A 72 -2.48 2.28 -11.45
N ILE A 73 -2.46 0.97 -11.64
CA ILE A 73 -3.65 0.15 -11.90
C ILE A 73 -3.72 -1.00 -10.92
N CYS A 74 -4.94 -1.40 -10.54
CA CYS A 74 -5.15 -2.61 -9.77
C CYS A 74 -5.04 -3.85 -10.68
N PRO A 75 -4.08 -4.76 -10.47
CA PRO A 75 -3.91 -5.94 -11.32
C PRO A 75 -5.09 -6.92 -11.33
N ALA A 76 -6.02 -6.81 -10.38
CA ALA A 76 -7.14 -7.73 -10.24
C ALA A 76 -8.42 -7.23 -10.93
N CYS A 77 -8.60 -5.92 -11.07
CA CYS A 77 -9.85 -5.31 -11.55
C CYS A 77 -9.64 -4.11 -12.48
N ASP A 78 -8.39 -3.83 -12.86
CA ASP A 78 -7.97 -2.75 -13.76
C ASP A 78 -8.37 -1.34 -13.31
N LYS A 79 -8.71 -1.17 -12.02
CA LYS A 79 -9.06 0.14 -11.47
C LYS A 79 -7.84 1.07 -11.49
N PHE A 80 -7.99 2.21 -12.18
CA PHE A 80 -7.02 3.30 -12.17
C PHE A 80 -6.91 3.97 -10.78
N CYS A 81 -5.68 4.30 -10.40
CA CYS A 81 -5.31 5.03 -9.20
C CYS A 81 -4.23 6.06 -9.53
N SER A 82 -4.42 7.32 -9.12
CA SER A 82 -3.46 8.40 -9.41
C SER A 82 -2.20 8.37 -8.53
N LYS A 83 -2.22 7.59 -7.44
CA LYS A 83 -1.11 7.45 -6.48
C LYS A 83 -0.99 6.02 -6.00
N LEU A 84 0.20 5.65 -5.51
CA LEU A 84 0.42 4.33 -4.95
C LEU A 84 -0.42 4.12 -3.67
N SER A 85 -0.51 5.15 -2.83
CA SER A 85 -1.42 5.16 -1.69
C SER A 85 -2.86 4.83 -2.07
N GLY A 86 -3.37 5.38 -3.18
CA GLY A 86 -4.71 5.11 -3.70
C GLY A 86 -4.91 3.67 -4.14
N LEU A 87 -3.89 3.07 -4.76
CA LEU A 87 -3.91 1.64 -5.13
C LEU A 87 -4.00 0.75 -3.89
N PHE A 88 -3.15 0.99 -2.89
CA PHE A 88 -3.19 0.21 -1.66
C PHE A 88 -4.46 0.42 -0.86
N GLN A 89 -4.97 1.65 -0.80
CA GLN A 89 -6.25 1.95 -0.15
C GLN A 89 -7.39 1.17 -0.82
N HIS A 90 -7.44 1.19 -2.16
CA HIS A 90 -8.42 0.42 -2.91
C HIS A 90 -8.37 -1.07 -2.56
N VAL A 91 -7.16 -1.66 -2.53
CA VAL A 91 -6.98 -3.09 -2.27
C VAL A 91 -7.30 -3.45 -0.82
N GLU A 92 -7.00 -2.56 0.14
CA GLU A 92 -7.37 -2.72 1.55
C GLU A 92 -8.89 -2.71 1.76
N ASP A 93 -9.61 -1.85 1.02
CA ASP A 93 -11.06 -1.70 1.15
C ASP A 93 -11.87 -2.71 0.31
N SER A 94 -11.25 -3.39 -0.66
CA SER A 94 -11.95 -4.24 -1.64
C SER A 94 -11.61 -5.72 -1.46
N LEU A 95 -12.55 -6.50 -0.92
CA LEU A 95 -12.37 -7.94 -0.65
C LEU A 95 -11.92 -8.74 -1.88
N GLY A 96 -12.42 -8.40 -3.07
CA GLY A 96 -12.03 -9.09 -4.32
C GLY A 96 -10.60 -8.80 -4.79
N CYS A 97 -9.94 -7.78 -4.23
CA CYS A 97 -8.58 -7.38 -4.59
C CYS A 97 -7.58 -7.61 -3.45
N LEU A 98 -8.05 -7.73 -2.20
CA LEU A 98 -7.23 -7.81 -0.98
C LEU A 98 -6.12 -8.87 -1.06
N TYR A 99 -6.39 -10.00 -1.72
CA TYR A 99 -5.43 -11.09 -1.91
C TYR A 99 -4.11 -10.63 -2.55
N LEU A 100 -4.10 -9.52 -3.32
CA LEU A 100 -2.88 -8.97 -3.93
C LEU A 100 -1.82 -8.52 -2.90
N LYS A 101 -2.23 -8.29 -1.64
CA LYS A 101 -1.35 -8.00 -0.51
C LYS A 101 -0.89 -9.25 0.25
N GLU A 102 -1.35 -10.43 -0.14
CA GLU A 102 -1.01 -11.69 0.52
C GLU A 102 0.18 -12.40 -0.14
N GLY A 103 0.68 -13.44 0.53
CA GLY A 103 1.95 -14.13 0.26
C GLY A 103 2.30 -14.30 -1.23
N GLY A 104 3.45 -13.73 -1.62
CA GLY A 104 4.03 -13.89 -2.95
C GLY A 104 3.37 -13.06 -4.06
N GLN A 105 2.27 -12.36 -3.77
CA GLN A 105 1.61 -11.47 -4.72
C GLN A 105 2.38 -10.16 -4.93
N CYS A 106 2.03 -9.46 -6.00
CA CYS A 106 2.82 -8.32 -6.46
C CYS A 106 2.80 -7.13 -5.51
N LEU A 107 1.67 -6.83 -4.87
CA LEU A 107 1.59 -5.72 -3.92
C LEU A 107 2.22 -6.09 -2.58
N ALA A 108 2.14 -7.35 -2.15
CA ALA A 108 2.90 -7.84 -1.00
C ALA A 108 4.42 -7.67 -1.18
N LYS A 109 4.92 -8.03 -2.37
CA LYS A 109 6.34 -7.87 -2.74
C LYS A 109 6.75 -6.41 -2.83
N LEU A 110 5.87 -5.55 -3.36
CA LEU A 110 6.10 -4.12 -3.41
C LEU A 110 6.17 -3.51 -2.00
N GLU A 111 5.21 -3.82 -1.12
CA GLU A 111 5.19 -3.37 0.27
C GLU A 111 6.49 -3.76 0.99
N TYR A 112 6.91 -5.02 0.84
CA TYR A 112 8.21 -5.49 1.37
C TYR A 112 9.39 -4.71 0.80
N TYR A 113 9.45 -4.51 -0.52
CA TYR A 113 10.51 -3.75 -1.18
C TYR A 113 10.59 -2.30 -0.67
N ILE A 114 9.46 -1.62 -0.53
CA ILE A 114 9.41 -0.26 0.03
C ILE A 114 9.90 -0.26 1.48
N SER A 115 9.49 -1.23 2.30
CA SER A 115 9.91 -1.34 3.70
C SER A 115 11.42 -1.43 3.87
N TRP A 116 12.10 -2.11 2.94
CA TRP A 116 13.53 -2.29 2.98
C TRP A 116 14.29 -1.05 2.50
N ASN A 117 13.72 -0.28 1.57
CA ASN A 117 14.42 0.83 0.91
C ASN A 117 14.13 2.21 1.52
N VAL A 118 13.03 2.37 2.26
CA VAL A 118 12.74 3.61 3.01
C VAL A 118 13.45 3.63 4.36
N ARG A 119 13.71 2.46 4.98
CA ARG A 119 14.47 2.38 6.23
C ARG A 119 15.91 2.84 6.00
N ARG A 120 16.23 4.06 6.45
CA ARG A 120 17.57 4.60 6.63
C ARG A 120 17.70 5.24 7.99
#